data_AF-A0ABD2LU84-F1
#
_entry.id   AF-A0ABD2LU84-F1
#
_cell.length_a   1.000
_cell.length_b   1.000
_cell.length_c   1.000
_cell.angle_alpha   90.00
_cell.angle_beta   90.00
_cell.angle_gamma   90.00
#
_symmetry.space_group_name_H-M   'P 1'
#
loop_
_entity.id
_entity.type
_entity.pdbx_description
1 polymer ?
#
loop_
_entity_poly.entity_id
_entity_poly.type
_entity_poly.pdbx_seq_one_letter_code
_entity_poly.pdbx_strand_id
1 'polypeptide(L)'
;MFPPLPYYIARRCSAASSSSSSSPIALFSAASPPTLRPPALANARPLHHQQQQRLAEKAGTTVLLLHGGEPRTNFYARAHLSRVLVDRLAVPNWVGMLIADFYFACSAFPARCIADSVHFPQNVDQLNWLRLRLECALALLLPEFGPFRCLSATGQADDQTNVGPQLHSAISHGMDNLLLFPLQTQCRTRPLLVAIRKAIGAMANQTQCQQKQTERTTGFVCARQFVVRNSPVSFSLLIADDQIAWTHCFVQYWVERILPLFADYGAIIFTAVRPTPVEQLERAARRVMHALYRHSPLATPWRCAVHYAWDQPFGHWVDRLALMRWRRHTLAHCVHRLRRKGIVGPLLVVPLDSMMEDFDVHTTLPALIAALRVPPTTSSRSSNNVVHLLPTRPLAEDAALVHSLAEFVKFVMLNPQKFCLSTPTDGPKNE
;
A
#
# COMPACT_ATOMS: atom_id res chain seq x y z
N MET A 1 -20.67 22.50 31.13
CA MET A 1 -19.74 23.50 31.69
C MET A 1 -18.33 23.10 31.26
N PHE A 2 -17.70 23.85 30.38
CA PHE A 2 -16.30 23.69 29.98
C PHE A 2 -15.54 24.96 30.39
N PRO A 3 -14.33 24.88 30.94
CA PRO A 3 -13.52 26.07 31.22
C PRO A 3 -12.89 26.62 29.93
N PRO A 4 -12.59 27.93 29.86
CA PRO A 4 -12.01 28.55 28.67
C PRO A 4 -10.49 28.31 28.59
N LEU A 5 -10.00 28.09 27.37
CA LEU A 5 -8.57 28.11 27.04
C LEU A 5 -8.09 29.56 26.85
N PRO A 6 -6.84 29.89 27.25
CA PRO A 6 -6.34 31.25 27.17
C PRO A 6 -5.85 31.62 25.77
N TYR A 7 -6.07 32.90 25.45
CA TYR A 7 -5.56 33.65 24.31
C TYR A 7 -4.04 33.49 24.12
N TYR A 8 -3.60 33.32 22.86
CA TYR A 8 -2.23 33.67 22.47
C TYR A 8 -2.19 34.50 21.19
N ILE A 9 -1.36 35.53 21.27
CA ILE A 9 -1.22 36.69 20.40
C ILE A 9 -0.42 36.32 19.15
N ALA A 10 -0.93 36.74 17.99
CA ALA A 10 -0.25 36.64 16.70
C ALA A 10 0.92 37.63 16.60
N ARG A 11 2.09 37.15 16.16
CA ARG A 11 3.19 38.00 15.69
C ARG A 11 3.40 37.78 14.20
N ARG A 12 3.16 38.85 13.44
CA ARG A 12 3.50 39.00 12.01
C ARG A 12 5.02 39.00 11.83
N CYS A 13 5.51 38.26 10.84
CA CYS A 13 6.79 38.56 10.20
C CYS A 13 6.54 38.76 8.70
N SER A 14 6.86 39.96 8.26
CA SER A 14 6.85 40.47 6.89
C SER A 14 8.06 39.96 6.11
N ALA A 15 7.83 39.68 4.83
CA ALA A 15 8.85 39.40 3.83
C ALA A 15 9.72 40.63 3.54
N ALA A 16 10.99 40.39 3.20
CA ALA A 16 11.80 41.32 2.42
C ALA A 16 12.72 40.53 1.49
N SER A 17 12.53 40.79 0.20
CA SER A 17 13.35 40.41 -0.94
C SER A 17 14.64 41.22 -0.99
N SER A 18 15.70 40.66 -1.58
CA SER A 18 16.56 41.41 -2.50
C SER A 18 17.55 40.49 -3.22
N SER A 19 17.63 40.78 -4.51
CA SER A 19 18.46 40.24 -5.59
C SER A 19 19.80 40.97 -5.70
N SER A 20 20.83 40.28 -6.21
CA SER A 20 21.89 40.75 -7.14
C SER A 20 23.05 39.74 -7.09
N SER A 21 23.45 39.03 -8.16
CA SER A 21 24.04 39.41 -9.45
C SER A 21 25.42 40.08 -9.34
N SER A 22 26.49 39.30 -9.46
CA SER A 22 27.72 39.69 -10.18
C SER A 22 28.75 38.56 -10.19
N SER A 23 29.03 38.01 -11.38
CA SER A 23 30.37 37.60 -11.83
C SER A 23 30.77 38.66 -12.89
N PRO A 24 32.06 38.88 -13.27
CA PRO A 24 32.93 37.84 -13.85
C PRO A 24 34.46 38.06 -13.70
N ILE A 25 35.22 37.21 -14.41
CA ILE A 25 36.52 37.41 -15.09
C ILE A 25 37.66 36.48 -14.64
N ALA A 26 38.24 35.85 -15.66
CA ALA A 26 39.29 34.85 -15.70
C ALA A 26 40.71 35.46 -15.80
N LEU A 27 41.76 34.67 -15.51
CA LEU A 27 42.86 34.30 -16.44
C LEU A 27 44.11 33.78 -15.70
N PHE A 28 44.94 33.10 -16.50
CA PHE A 28 46.29 32.56 -16.29
C PHE A 28 46.40 31.11 -15.81
N SER A 29 47.36 30.30 -16.23
CA SER A 29 48.13 30.08 -17.48
C SER A 29 49.14 28.98 -17.09
N ALA A 30 49.52 28.17 -18.07
CA ALA A 30 50.32 26.96 -17.97
C ALA A 30 51.71 27.10 -17.31
N ALA A 31 52.15 26.02 -16.63
CA ALA A 31 53.55 25.59 -16.57
C ALA A 31 53.68 24.10 -16.13
N SER A 32 54.18 23.25 -17.02
CA SER A 32 54.94 22.01 -16.72
C SER A 32 56.43 22.40 -16.54
N PRO A 33 57.42 21.57 -16.12
CA PRO A 33 57.54 20.10 -15.93
C PRO A 33 58.27 19.78 -14.57
N PRO A 34 59.04 18.69 -14.26
CA PRO A 34 59.51 17.54 -15.05
C PRO A 34 59.33 16.12 -14.44
N THR A 35 59.58 15.17 -15.34
CA THR A 35 59.65 13.72 -15.23
C THR A 35 60.73 13.25 -14.25
N LEU A 36 60.33 12.46 -13.25
CA LEU A 36 61.22 11.61 -12.46
C LEU A 36 60.59 10.21 -12.37
N ARG A 37 61.24 9.23 -13.04
CA ARG A 37 61.02 7.79 -12.78
C ARG A 37 61.60 7.45 -11.41
N PRO A 38 60.91 6.58 -10.63
CA PRO A 38 61.61 5.40 -10.14
C PRO A 38 60.66 4.17 -10.13
N PRO A 39 61.02 3.03 -9.51
CA PRO A 39 61.49 1.83 -10.17
C PRO A 39 60.41 0.74 -10.26
N ALA A 40 60.71 -0.30 -11.04
CA ALA A 40 59.95 -1.53 -11.05
C ALA A 40 59.90 -2.16 -9.65
N LEU A 41 58.70 -2.25 -9.08
CA LEU A 41 58.40 -3.08 -7.91
C LEU A 41 57.07 -3.80 -8.13
N ALA A 42 57.24 -5.11 -8.28
CA ALA A 42 56.32 -6.22 -8.31
C ALA A 42 54.91 -6.04 -7.69
N ASN A 43 53.93 -6.58 -8.42
CA ASN A 43 52.78 -7.33 -7.90
C ASN A 43 51.94 -6.69 -6.77
N ALA A 44 51.35 -5.53 -7.03
CA ALA A 44 50.10 -5.15 -6.35
C ALA A 44 48.91 -5.66 -7.20
N ARG A 45 48.43 -6.87 -6.88
CA ARG A 45 47.15 -7.38 -7.40
C ARG A 45 46.00 -6.40 -7.07
N PRO A 46 44.95 -6.32 -7.89
CA PRO A 46 43.86 -5.37 -7.73
C PRO A 46 42.90 -5.83 -6.61
N LEU A 47 43.34 -5.74 -5.35
CA LEU A 47 42.48 -6.01 -4.19
C LEU A 47 41.28 -5.05 -4.13
N HIS A 48 41.41 -3.83 -4.65
CA HIS A 48 40.30 -2.88 -4.69
C HIS A 48 39.17 -3.28 -5.65
N HIS A 49 39.48 -3.89 -6.80
CA HIS A 49 38.45 -4.37 -7.73
C HIS A 49 37.82 -5.68 -7.26
N GLN A 50 38.61 -6.56 -6.61
CA GLN A 50 38.08 -7.79 -6.04
C GLN A 50 37.25 -7.56 -4.76
N GLN A 51 37.55 -6.51 -3.98
CA GLN A 51 36.76 -6.10 -2.82
C GLN A 51 35.49 -5.32 -3.23
N GLN A 52 35.53 -4.55 -4.32
CA GLN A 52 34.32 -4.00 -4.95
C GLN A 52 33.45 -5.08 -5.62
N GLN A 53 34.05 -6.11 -6.22
CA GLN A 53 33.31 -7.27 -6.77
C GLN A 53 32.73 -8.17 -5.67
N ARG A 54 33.41 -8.35 -4.53
CA ARG A 54 32.84 -9.05 -3.34
C ARG A 54 31.73 -8.26 -2.65
N LEU A 55 31.76 -6.93 -2.72
CA LEU A 55 30.63 -6.10 -2.26
C LEU A 55 29.44 -6.14 -3.24
N ALA A 56 29.67 -6.49 -4.51
CA ALA A 56 28.62 -6.74 -5.50
C ALA A 56 27.99 -8.15 -5.42
N GLU A 57 28.60 -9.09 -4.67
CA GLU A 57 28.08 -10.43 -4.38
C GLU A 57 27.58 -10.57 -2.93
N LYS A 58 27.20 -9.45 -2.29
CA LYS A 58 26.61 -9.50 -0.94
C LYS A 58 25.13 -9.81 -1.07
N ALA A 59 24.69 -10.92 -0.50
CA ALA A 59 23.27 -11.21 -0.30
C ALA A 59 22.63 -10.00 0.41
N GLY A 60 21.52 -9.52 -0.12
CA GLY A 60 20.90 -8.26 0.28
C GLY A 60 19.51 -8.44 0.87
N THR A 61 18.75 -7.35 0.92
CA THR A 61 17.34 -7.39 1.35
C THR A 61 16.42 -7.40 0.16
N THR A 62 15.57 -8.42 0.07
CA THR A 62 14.46 -8.46 -0.89
C THR A 62 13.17 -7.98 -0.24
N VAL A 63 12.52 -6.98 -0.82
CA VAL A 63 11.20 -6.50 -0.41
C VAL A 63 10.16 -6.96 -1.44
N LEU A 64 9.27 -7.88 -1.04
CA LEU A 64 8.20 -8.38 -1.88
C LEU A 64 6.92 -7.57 -1.65
N LEU A 65 6.64 -6.64 -2.55
CA LEU A 65 5.42 -5.83 -2.57
C LEU A 65 4.22 -6.69 -2.99
N LEU A 66 3.33 -6.98 -2.03
CA LEU A 66 2.12 -7.78 -2.22
C LEU A 66 0.94 -6.89 -2.57
N HIS A 67 0.28 -7.19 -3.68
CA HIS A 67 -0.93 -6.48 -4.11
C HIS A 67 -2.02 -7.44 -4.64
N GLY A 68 -3.25 -6.94 -4.75
CA GLY A 68 -4.43 -7.71 -5.14
C GLY A 68 -4.40 -8.23 -6.58
N GLY A 69 -3.57 -7.65 -7.45
CA GLY A 69 -3.54 -7.89 -8.89
C GLY A 69 -4.76 -7.32 -9.62
N GLU A 70 -4.76 -7.43 -10.94
CA GLU A 70 -5.79 -6.88 -11.82
C GLU A 70 -6.18 -7.92 -12.88
N PRO A 71 -7.42 -8.42 -12.90
CA PRO A 71 -7.82 -9.37 -13.92
C PRO A 71 -7.87 -8.69 -15.29
N ARG A 72 -7.07 -9.18 -16.24
CA ARG A 72 -7.00 -8.61 -17.60
C ARG A 72 -8.17 -9.01 -18.49
N THR A 73 -8.80 -10.15 -18.22
CA THR A 73 -9.89 -10.71 -19.02
C THR A 73 -10.94 -11.35 -18.11
N ASN A 74 -12.14 -11.56 -18.65
CA ASN A 74 -13.19 -12.32 -17.97
C ASN A 74 -12.73 -13.73 -17.59
N PHE A 75 -11.85 -14.34 -18.38
CA PHE A 75 -11.28 -15.66 -18.07
C PHE A 75 -10.45 -15.62 -16.78
N TYR A 76 -9.48 -14.70 -16.69
CA TYR A 76 -8.67 -14.53 -15.49
C TYR A 76 -9.50 -14.06 -14.29
N ALA A 77 -10.52 -13.23 -14.52
CA ALA A 77 -11.41 -12.77 -13.47
C ALA A 77 -12.25 -13.89 -12.85
N ARG A 78 -12.79 -14.81 -13.66
CA ARG A 78 -13.52 -15.99 -13.17
C ARG A 78 -12.62 -16.94 -12.40
N ALA A 79 -11.42 -17.21 -12.93
CA ALA A 79 -10.43 -18.03 -12.25
C ALA A 79 -10.00 -17.41 -10.90
N HIS A 80 -9.81 -16.09 -10.87
CA HIS A 80 -9.52 -15.35 -9.65
C HIS A 80 -10.66 -15.47 -8.65
N LEU A 81 -11.89 -15.15 -9.08
CA LEU A 81 -13.06 -15.17 -8.21
C LEU A 81 -13.32 -16.56 -7.63
N SER A 82 -13.22 -17.61 -8.45
CA SER A 82 -13.34 -18.99 -7.99
C SER A 82 -12.35 -19.31 -6.88
N ARG A 83 -11.06 -18.94 -7.06
CA ARG A 83 -10.03 -19.13 -6.01
C ARG A 83 -10.32 -18.32 -4.77
N VAL A 84 -10.74 -17.07 -4.93
CA VAL A 84 -11.14 -16.21 -3.81
C VAL A 84 -12.30 -16.83 -3.03
N LEU A 85 -13.27 -17.45 -3.70
CA LEU A 85 -14.40 -18.12 -3.06
C LEU A 85 -13.94 -19.38 -2.31
N VAL A 86 -13.09 -20.20 -2.93
CA VAL A 86 -12.46 -21.37 -2.27
C VAL A 86 -11.70 -20.93 -1.03
N ASP A 87 -10.84 -19.90 -1.15
CA ASP A 87 -10.00 -19.40 -0.08
C ASP A 87 -10.83 -18.70 1.03
N ARG A 88 -11.91 -17.99 0.70
CA ARG A 88 -12.72 -17.19 1.66
C ARG A 88 -13.84 -17.99 2.32
N LEU A 89 -14.46 -18.92 1.60
CA LEU A 89 -15.65 -19.66 2.04
C LEU A 89 -15.34 -21.14 2.32
N ALA A 90 -14.08 -21.59 2.11
CA ALA A 90 -13.67 -22.98 2.25
C ALA A 90 -14.54 -23.96 1.43
N VAL A 91 -15.05 -23.49 0.28
CA VAL A 91 -15.85 -24.31 -0.62
C VAL A 91 -14.96 -25.14 -1.57
N PRO A 92 -15.42 -26.31 -2.05
CA PRO A 92 -14.70 -27.05 -3.07
C PRO A 92 -14.50 -26.24 -4.35
N ASN A 93 -13.41 -26.51 -5.09
CA ASN A 93 -13.08 -25.80 -6.34
C ASN A 93 -14.22 -25.74 -7.36
N TRP A 94 -14.95 -26.85 -7.54
CA TRP A 94 -16.07 -26.90 -8.48
C TRP A 94 -17.24 -26.00 -8.05
N VAL A 95 -17.48 -25.85 -6.75
CA VAL A 95 -18.48 -24.92 -6.20
C VAL A 95 -18.03 -23.48 -6.41
N GLY A 96 -16.75 -23.19 -6.13
CA GLY A 96 -16.16 -21.87 -6.38
C GLY A 96 -16.30 -21.45 -7.85
N MET A 97 -16.02 -22.36 -8.78
CA MET A 97 -16.22 -22.13 -10.22
C MET A 97 -17.69 -21.89 -10.57
N LEU A 98 -18.61 -22.74 -10.08
CA LEU A 98 -20.03 -22.60 -10.36
C LEU A 98 -20.60 -21.27 -9.86
N ILE A 99 -20.22 -20.83 -8.66
CA ILE A 99 -20.61 -19.52 -8.12
C ILE A 99 -20.01 -18.39 -8.95
N ALA A 100 -18.74 -18.50 -9.36
CA ALA A 100 -18.10 -17.50 -10.20
C ALA A 100 -18.80 -17.38 -11.56
N ASP A 101 -19.09 -18.50 -12.23
CA ASP A 101 -19.80 -18.53 -13.51
C ASP A 101 -21.22 -17.96 -13.36
N PHE A 102 -21.95 -18.37 -12.32
CA PHE A 102 -23.27 -17.83 -12.02
C PHE A 102 -23.23 -16.31 -11.78
N TYR A 103 -22.24 -15.81 -11.04
CA TYR A 103 -22.11 -14.38 -10.80
C TYR A 103 -21.86 -13.60 -12.09
N PHE A 104 -21.00 -14.09 -12.98
CA PHE A 104 -20.75 -13.47 -14.27
C PHE A 104 -21.94 -13.58 -15.24
N ALA A 105 -22.76 -14.63 -15.11
CA ALA A 105 -23.96 -14.80 -15.92
C ALA A 105 -25.11 -13.88 -15.45
N CYS A 106 -25.26 -13.71 -14.13
CA CYS A 106 -26.39 -12.97 -13.54
C CYS A 106 -26.09 -11.49 -13.26
N SER A 107 -24.82 -11.08 -13.27
CA SER A 107 -24.41 -9.71 -12.97
C SER A 107 -23.51 -9.15 -14.08
N ALA A 108 -23.93 -8.03 -14.68
CA ALA A 108 -23.09 -7.26 -15.58
C ALA A 108 -21.97 -6.50 -14.85
N PHE A 109 -21.99 -6.42 -13.52
CA PHE A 109 -21.08 -5.58 -12.74
C PHE A 109 -19.60 -5.96 -12.92
N PRO A 110 -19.17 -7.24 -12.78
CA PRO A 110 -17.76 -7.61 -12.93
C PRO A 110 -17.26 -7.40 -14.35
N ALA A 111 -18.09 -7.74 -15.35
CA ALA A 111 -17.76 -7.53 -16.75
C ALA A 111 -17.57 -6.04 -17.08
N ARG A 112 -18.38 -5.17 -16.47
CA ARG A 112 -18.20 -3.71 -16.58
C ARG A 112 -16.91 -3.25 -15.92
N CYS A 113 -16.60 -3.70 -14.70
CA CYS A 113 -15.34 -3.36 -14.05
C CYS A 113 -14.12 -3.75 -14.91
N ILE A 114 -14.14 -4.93 -15.53
CA ILE A 114 -13.05 -5.40 -16.41
C ILE A 114 -13.00 -4.61 -17.72
N ALA A 115 -14.15 -4.19 -18.27
CA ALA A 115 -14.17 -3.33 -19.45
C ALA A 115 -13.63 -1.93 -19.11
N ASP A 116 -14.02 -1.38 -17.96
CA ASP A 116 -13.62 -0.06 -17.50
C ASP A 116 -12.11 0.00 -17.20
N SER A 117 -11.49 -1.10 -16.74
CA SER A 117 -10.06 -1.14 -16.42
C SER A 117 -9.15 -0.86 -17.63
N VAL A 118 -9.62 -1.11 -18.85
CA VAL A 118 -8.86 -0.83 -20.09
C VAL A 118 -8.62 0.67 -20.28
N HIS A 119 -9.48 1.52 -19.71
CA HIS A 119 -9.35 2.98 -19.81
C HIS A 119 -8.35 3.56 -18.81
N PHE A 120 -7.81 2.75 -17.90
CA PHE A 120 -6.85 3.18 -16.90
C PHE A 120 -5.45 2.62 -17.24
N PRO A 121 -4.39 3.41 -17.02
CA PRO A 121 -3.02 2.94 -17.22
C PRO A 121 -2.74 1.76 -16.30
N GLN A 122 -2.07 0.74 -16.83
CA GLN A 122 -1.81 -0.50 -16.10
C GLN A 122 -1.00 -0.23 -14.81
N ASN A 123 -1.36 -0.93 -13.74
CA ASN A 123 -0.68 -0.84 -12.44
C ASN A 123 0.82 -1.22 -12.52
N VAL A 124 1.20 -1.97 -13.55
CA VAL A 124 2.59 -2.41 -13.77
C VAL A 124 3.56 -1.23 -13.83
N ASP A 125 3.20 -0.15 -14.51
CA ASP A 125 4.09 1.03 -14.62
C ASP A 125 4.23 1.75 -13.27
N GLN A 126 3.13 1.89 -12.54
CA GLN A 126 3.12 2.51 -11.21
C GLN A 126 3.94 1.67 -10.21
N LEU A 127 3.79 0.35 -10.25
CA LEU A 127 4.54 -0.58 -9.41
C LEU A 127 6.02 -0.58 -9.76
N ASN A 128 6.38 -0.56 -11.04
CA ASN A 128 7.77 -0.47 -11.49
C ASN A 128 8.42 0.83 -11.04
N TRP A 129 7.73 1.96 -11.19
CA TRP A 129 8.19 3.25 -10.67
C TRP A 129 8.40 3.19 -9.15
N LEU A 130 7.42 2.68 -8.41
CA LEU A 130 7.49 2.60 -6.95
C LEU A 130 8.65 1.70 -6.50
N ARG A 131 8.81 0.54 -7.15
CA ARG A 131 9.87 -0.43 -6.90
C ARG A 131 11.25 0.23 -6.99
N LEU A 132 11.53 0.90 -8.10
CA LEU A 132 12.81 1.58 -8.32
C LEU A 132 13.05 2.72 -7.32
N ARG A 133 12.03 3.54 -7.05
CA ARG A 133 12.13 4.66 -6.11
C ARG A 133 12.36 4.18 -4.68
N LEU A 134 11.67 3.10 -4.28
CA LEU A 134 11.82 2.51 -2.97
C LEU A 134 13.18 1.84 -2.80
N GLU A 135 13.68 1.12 -3.81
CA GLU A 135 15.05 0.57 -3.82
C GLU A 135 16.10 1.66 -3.58
N CYS A 136 16.01 2.78 -4.32
CA CYS A 136 16.92 3.90 -4.15
C CYS A 136 16.81 4.54 -2.75
N ALA A 137 15.58 4.75 -2.25
CA ALA A 137 15.37 5.34 -0.93
C ALA A 137 15.91 4.44 0.19
N LEU A 138 15.68 3.13 0.11
CA LEU A 138 16.15 2.17 1.11
C LEU A 138 17.67 2.02 1.08
N ALA A 139 18.29 2.00 -0.11
CA ALA A 139 19.75 1.97 -0.24
C ALA A 139 20.43 3.18 0.43
N LEU A 140 19.75 4.34 0.44
CA LEU A 140 20.22 5.55 1.12
C LEU A 140 19.95 5.53 2.63
N LEU A 141 18.77 5.04 3.05
CA LEU A 141 18.33 5.08 4.45
C LEU A 141 18.88 3.94 5.31
N LEU A 142 19.19 2.78 4.71
CA LEU A 142 19.55 1.53 5.38
C LEU A 142 20.72 0.83 4.67
N PRO A 143 21.85 1.51 4.41
CA PRO A 143 22.96 0.94 3.62
C PRO A 143 23.50 -0.38 4.21
N GLU A 144 23.38 -0.59 5.52
CA GLU A 144 23.80 -1.80 6.23
C GLU A 144 23.01 -3.06 5.86
N PHE A 145 21.81 -2.90 5.30
CA PHE A 145 20.96 -4.01 4.84
C PHE A 145 20.96 -4.17 3.30
N GLY A 146 21.78 -3.38 2.60
CA GLY A 146 21.88 -3.36 1.14
C GLY A 146 22.78 -4.47 0.57
N PRO A 147 22.62 -4.83 -0.72
CA PRO A 147 21.75 -4.19 -1.72
C PRO A 147 20.26 -4.47 -1.52
N PHE A 148 19.39 -3.52 -1.90
CA PHE A 148 17.93 -3.71 -1.88
C PHE A 148 17.40 -4.14 -3.23
N ARG A 149 16.50 -5.13 -3.23
CA ARG A 149 15.72 -5.55 -4.40
C ARG A 149 14.25 -5.54 -4.05
N CYS A 150 13.48 -4.64 -4.62
CA CYS A 150 12.04 -4.66 -4.52
C CYS A 150 11.49 -5.52 -5.67
N LEU A 151 10.51 -6.37 -5.37
CA LEU A 151 9.77 -7.19 -6.33
C LEU A 151 8.28 -6.97 -6.10
N SER A 152 7.45 -7.08 -7.14
CA SER A 152 6.00 -7.03 -7.02
C SER A 152 5.40 -8.41 -7.24
N ALA A 153 4.49 -8.82 -6.36
CA ALA A 153 3.78 -10.07 -6.52
C ALA A 153 2.29 -9.97 -6.20
N THR A 154 1.51 -10.75 -6.94
CA THR A 154 0.07 -10.91 -6.76
C THR A 154 -0.24 -12.29 -6.23
N GLY A 155 -1.26 -12.38 -5.36
CA GLY A 155 -1.84 -13.67 -4.99
C GLY A 155 -2.69 -14.33 -6.10
N GLN A 156 -2.69 -13.74 -7.30
CA GLN A 156 -3.50 -14.15 -8.45
C GLN A 156 -2.81 -15.24 -9.28
N ALA A 157 -3.57 -15.78 -10.23
CA ALA A 157 -3.16 -16.87 -11.12
C ALA A 157 -2.18 -16.47 -12.22
N ASP A 158 -1.97 -15.17 -12.45
CA ASP A 158 -1.17 -14.72 -13.59
C ASP A 158 0.29 -15.16 -13.43
N ASP A 159 0.76 -15.95 -14.40
CA ASP A 159 2.02 -16.67 -14.33
C ASP A 159 3.24 -15.75 -14.13
N GLN A 160 3.18 -14.48 -14.57
CA GLN A 160 4.31 -13.56 -14.53
C GLN A 160 4.50 -12.86 -13.18
N THR A 161 3.42 -12.52 -12.48
CA THR A 161 3.47 -11.76 -11.22
C THR A 161 3.06 -12.59 -10.00
N ASN A 162 2.81 -13.88 -10.17
CA ASN A 162 2.43 -14.74 -9.05
C ASN A 162 3.56 -14.79 -7.99
N VAL A 163 3.16 -14.81 -6.71
CA VAL A 163 4.05 -14.94 -5.56
C VAL A 163 5.05 -16.09 -5.71
N GLY A 164 4.62 -17.25 -6.21
CA GLY A 164 5.48 -18.44 -6.31
C GLY A 164 6.74 -18.22 -7.17
N PRO A 165 6.59 -17.92 -8.47
CA PRO A 165 7.72 -17.63 -9.37
C PRO A 165 8.61 -16.47 -8.88
N GLN A 166 8.02 -15.38 -8.40
CA GLN A 166 8.77 -14.21 -7.90
C GLN A 166 9.63 -14.56 -6.68
N LEU A 167 9.06 -15.32 -5.75
CA LEU A 167 9.77 -15.80 -4.57
C LEU A 167 10.85 -16.82 -4.93
N HIS A 168 10.58 -17.73 -5.87
CA HIS A 168 11.59 -18.66 -6.37
C HIS A 168 12.78 -17.92 -6.98
N SER A 169 12.50 -16.90 -7.80
CA SER A 169 13.53 -16.02 -8.34
C SER A 169 14.27 -15.26 -7.24
N ALA A 170 13.59 -14.77 -6.19
CA ALA A 170 14.27 -14.08 -5.09
C ALA A 170 15.24 -15.02 -4.35
N ILE A 171 14.78 -16.23 -4.02
CA ILE A 171 15.57 -17.24 -3.33
C ILE A 171 16.78 -17.68 -4.17
N SER A 172 16.60 -17.87 -5.49
CA SER A 172 17.67 -18.32 -6.37
C SER A 172 18.81 -17.30 -6.54
N HIS A 173 18.53 -16.01 -6.37
CA HIS A 173 19.55 -14.96 -6.43
C HIS A 173 20.30 -14.78 -5.10
N GLY A 174 19.86 -15.43 -4.03
CA GLY A 174 20.40 -15.22 -2.68
C GLY A 174 19.90 -13.92 -2.04
N MET A 175 19.59 -14.00 -0.74
CA MET A 175 19.17 -12.86 0.06
C MET A 175 19.45 -13.14 1.54
N ASP A 176 19.70 -12.10 2.31
CA ASP A 176 19.84 -12.17 3.77
C ASP A 176 18.48 -11.97 4.45
N ASN A 177 17.66 -11.07 3.88
CA ASN A 177 16.36 -10.72 4.41
C ASN A 177 15.29 -10.75 3.32
N LEU A 178 14.14 -11.33 3.64
CA LEU A 178 12.92 -11.25 2.85
C LEU A 178 11.86 -10.49 3.65
N LEU A 179 11.44 -9.33 3.17
CA LEU A 179 10.34 -8.56 3.72
C LEU A 179 9.09 -8.73 2.85
N LEU A 180 8.04 -9.34 3.39
CA LEU A 180 6.72 -9.35 2.78
C LEU A 180 6.02 -8.03 3.10
N PHE A 181 5.78 -7.22 2.07
CA PHE A 181 5.27 -5.86 2.22
C PHE A 181 3.93 -5.67 1.51
N PRO A 182 2.82 -5.57 2.24
CA PRO A 182 1.51 -5.34 1.63
C PRO A 182 1.30 -3.89 1.22
N LEU A 183 0.87 -3.67 -0.02
CA LEU A 183 0.51 -2.33 -0.53
C LEU A 183 -0.90 -1.88 -0.10
N GLN A 184 -1.73 -2.82 0.35
CA GLN A 184 -2.99 -2.52 1.01
C GLN A 184 -2.73 -2.21 2.48
N THR A 185 -3.25 -1.08 2.97
CA THR A 185 -2.84 -0.50 4.27
C THR A 185 -3.43 -1.25 5.45
N GLN A 186 -4.38 -2.15 5.18
CA GLN A 186 -5.12 -2.89 6.17
C GLN A 186 -4.82 -4.37 6.02
N CYS A 187 -3.75 -4.82 6.69
CA CYS A 187 -3.22 -6.17 6.54
C CYS A 187 -4.12 -7.29 7.09
N ARG A 188 -5.27 -6.94 7.68
CA ARG A 188 -6.27 -7.90 8.16
C ARG A 188 -7.35 -8.21 7.12
N THR A 189 -7.28 -7.64 5.92
CA THR A 189 -8.17 -8.08 4.84
C THR A 189 -7.82 -9.52 4.47
N ARG A 190 -8.83 -10.40 4.41
CA ARG A 190 -8.65 -11.81 4.05
C ARG A 190 -7.81 -12.04 2.77
N PRO A 191 -7.94 -11.24 1.70
CA PRO A 191 -7.14 -11.42 0.48
C PRO A 191 -5.63 -11.30 0.70
N LEU A 192 -5.21 -10.36 1.54
CA LEU A 192 -3.79 -10.19 1.84
C LEU A 192 -3.25 -11.32 2.73
N LEU A 193 -4.02 -11.75 3.74
CA LEU A 193 -3.66 -12.92 4.53
C LEU A 193 -3.50 -14.17 3.66
N VAL A 194 -4.33 -14.30 2.62
CA VAL A 194 -4.19 -15.36 1.61
C VAL A 194 -2.89 -15.19 0.80
N ALA A 195 -2.54 -13.98 0.35
CA ALA A 195 -1.27 -13.73 -0.35
C ALA A 195 -0.05 -14.06 0.51
N ILE A 196 -0.06 -13.66 1.79
CA ILE A 196 0.98 -13.99 2.77
C ILE A 196 1.05 -15.51 2.99
N ARG A 197 -0.09 -16.19 3.18
CA ARG A 197 -0.12 -17.65 3.31
C ARG A 197 0.40 -18.37 2.07
N LYS A 198 0.08 -17.88 0.87
CA LYS A 198 0.62 -18.38 -0.40
C LYS A 198 2.14 -18.18 -0.46
N ALA A 199 2.65 -17.03 -0.03
CA ALA A 199 4.09 -16.78 0.07
C ALA A 199 4.76 -17.78 1.02
N ILE A 200 4.19 -17.96 2.21
CA ILE A 200 4.71 -18.91 3.21
C ILE A 200 4.65 -20.35 2.69
N GLY A 201 3.55 -20.76 2.05
CA GLY A 201 3.41 -22.09 1.45
C GLY A 201 4.42 -22.34 0.32
N ALA A 202 4.61 -21.35 -0.56
CA ALA A 202 5.61 -21.41 -1.62
C ALA A 202 7.04 -21.51 -1.05
N MET A 203 7.35 -20.77 0.03
CA MET A 203 8.63 -20.89 0.75
C MET A 203 8.81 -22.29 1.34
N ALA A 204 7.80 -22.84 2.01
CA ALA A 204 7.89 -24.12 2.71
C ALA A 204 8.25 -25.30 1.78
N ASN A 205 7.90 -25.20 0.49
CA ASN A 205 8.27 -26.19 -0.51
C ASN A 205 9.77 -26.17 -0.85
N GLN A 206 10.41 -24.99 -0.77
CA GLN A 206 11.79 -24.76 -1.20
C GLN A 206 12.77 -24.64 -0.03
N THR A 207 12.26 -24.47 1.19
CA THR A 207 13.06 -24.18 2.38
C THR A 207 12.74 -25.15 3.52
N GLN A 208 13.61 -25.18 4.52
CA GLN A 208 13.39 -25.75 5.84
C GLN A 208 13.47 -24.60 6.84
N CYS A 209 12.44 -24.46 7.67
CA CYS A 209 12.45 -23.48 8.77
C CYS A 209 13.37 -24.03 9.87
N GLN A 210 14.47 -23.33 10.17
CA GLN A 210 15.30 -23.69 11.32
C GLN A 210 14.70 -23.02 12.58
N GLN A 211 14.32 -23.88 13.53
CA GLN A 211 13.97 -23.61 14.93
C GLN A 211 12.59 -22.99 15.29
N LYS A 212 11.82 -23.80 16.02
CA LYS A 212 11.00 -23.41 17.19
C LYS A 212 11.96 -23.06 18.32
N GLN A 213 12.26 -21.79 18.58
CA GLN A 213 13.00 -21.40 19.78
C GLN A 213 12.05 -20.67 20.73
N THR A 214 11.46 -21.43 21.65
CA THR A 214 10.82 -20.89 22.87
C THR A 214 11.92 -20.47 23.83
N GLU A 215 12.33 -19.22 23.80
CA GLU A 215 13.06 -18.63 24.94
C GLU A 215 12.03 -18.08 25.94
N ARG A 216 11.69 -18.95 26.89
CA ARG A 216 10.99 -18.62 28.13
C ARG A 216 11.93 -17.81 29.03
N THR A 217 12.19 -16.55 28.69
CA THR A 217 12.73 -15.58 29.67
C THR A 217 12.53 -14.13 29.24
N THR A 218 12.34 -13.84 27.95
CA THR A 218 12.05 -12.47 27.47
C THR A 218 11.09 -12.44 26.27
N GLY A 219 9.98 -13.19 26.31
CA GLY A 219 8.70 -12.89 25.63
C GLY A 219 8.62 -12.60 24.12
N PHE A 220 9.71 -12.59 23.34
CA PHE A 220 9.72 -12.18 21.95
C PHE A 220 10.43 -13.25 21.09
N VAL A 221 9.65 -13.95 20.26
CA VAL A 221 10.17 -14.92 19.29
C VAL A 221 10.65 -14.17 18.05
N CYS A 222 11.93 -14.34 17.73
CA CYS A 222 12.67 -13.65 16.68
C CYS A 222 12.39 -14.24 15.28
N ALA A 223 12.92 -13.59 14.25
CA ALA A 223 12.69 -13.88 12.83
C ALA A 223 12.82 -15.36 12.52
N ARG A 224 11.88 -15.91 11.73
CA ARG A 224 12.03 -17.29 11.24
C ARG A 224 13.19 -17.29 10.26
N GLN A 225 14.29 -17.94 10.64
CA GLN A 225 15.38 -18.21 9.73
C GLN A 225 14.99 -19.40 8.85
N PHE A 226 15.00 -19.17 7.55
CA PHE A 226 14.72 -20.18 6.55
C PHE A 226 16.04 -20.59 5.90
N VAL A 227 16.27 -21.89 5.80
CA VAL A 227 17.40 -22.46 5.05
C VAL A 227 16.87 -23.07 3.77
N VAL A 228 17.47 -22.72 2.64
CA VAL A 228 17.09 -23.26 1.34
C VAL A 228 17.47 -24.75 1.29
N ARG A 229 16.54 -25.61 0.85
CA ARG A 229 16.81 -27.05 0.79
C ARG A 229 18.00 -27.32 -0.14
N ASN A 230 18.92 -28.17 0.32
CA ASN A 230 20.13 -28.55 -0.42
C ASN A 230 21.03 -27.35 -0.80
N SER A 231 20.96 -26.26 -0.03
CA SER A 231 21.76 -25.05 -0.25
C SER A 231 22.23 -24.49 1.09
N PRO A 232 23.44 -23.91 1.16
CA PRO A 232 23.92 -23.23 2.37
C PRO A 232 23.26 -21.86 2.60
N VAL A 233 22.40 -21.41 1.67
CA VAL A 233 21.73 -20.10 1.75
C VAL A 233 20.67 -20.11 2.84
N SER A 234 20.71 -19.12 3.73
CA SER A 234 19.68 -18.87 4.73
C SER A 234 19.26 -17.42 4.74
N PHE A 235 18.00 -17.14 5.05
CA PHE A 235 17.47 -15.79 5.12
C PHE A 235 16.46 -15.62 6.26
N SER A 236 16.31 -14.39 6.74
CA SER A 236 15.27 -14.00 7.70
C SER A 236 14.01 -13.54 7.00
N LEU A 237 12.84 -14.00 7.48
CA LEU A 237 11.55 -13.52 7.02
C LEU A 237 10.99 -12.44 7.95
N LEU A 238 10.65 -11.29 7.37
CA LEU A 238 9.93 -10.20 8.02
C LEU A 238 8.57 -10.01 7.33
N ILE A 239 7.54 -9.68 8.09
CA ILE A 239 6.21 -9.39 7.55
C ILE A 239 5.78 -8.03 8.04
N ALA A 240 5.63 -7.08 7.11
CA ALA A 240 5.00 -5.80 7.41
C ALA A 240 3.52 -6.03 7.73
N ASP A 241 3.09 -5.60 8.92
CA ASP A 241 1.72 -5.76 9.39
C ASP A 241 0.84 -4.53 9.03
N ASP A 242 -0.37 -4.48 9.58
CA ASP A 242 -1.35 -3.41 9.34
C ASP A 242 -0.96 -2.08 10.02
N GLN A 243 0.23 -1.98 10.63
CA GLN A 243 0.63 -0.78 11.33
C GLN A 243 1.00 0.38 10.43
N ILE A 244 1.21 0.13 9.14
CA ILE A 244 1.54 1.18 8.20
C ILE A 244 0.48 2.27 8.15
N ALA A 245 -0.80 1.89 8.25
CA ALA A 245 -1.94 2.81 8.32
C ALA A 245 -1.90 3.74 9.56
N TRP A 246 -1.07 3.41 10.55
CA TRP A 246 -0.88 4.16 11.79
C TRP A 246 0.46 4.92 11.84
N THR A 247 1.26 4.91 10.78
CA THR A 247 2.51 5.68 10.78
C THR A 247 2.23 7.16 10.57
N HIS A 248 3.07 8.01 11.19
CA HIS A 248 2.99 9.46 10.97
C HIS A 248 3.17 9.81 9.49
N CYS A 249 4.10 9.13 8.80
CA CYS A 249 4.37 9.37 7.39
C CYS A 249 3.15 9.04 6.52
N PHE A 250 2.45 7.93 6.80
CA PHE A 250 1.22 7.61 6.08
C PHE A 250 0.09 8.63 6.31
N VAL A 251 -0.04 9.15 7.53
CA VAL A 251 -0.98 10.26 7.80
C VAL A 251 -0.59 11.49 6.98
N GLN A 252 0.70 11.82 6.95
CA GLN A 252 1.23 12.95 6.19
C GLN A 252 0.98 12.81 4.69
N TYR A 253 1.17 11.62 4.12
CA TYR A 253 0.85 11.31 2.72
C TYR A 253 -0.60 11.70 2.38
N TRP A 254 -1.57 11.27 3.19
CA TRP A 254 -2.97 11.64 2.95
C TRP A 254 -3.25 13.12 3.18
N VAL A 255 -2.62 13.72 4.18
CA VAL A 255 -2.75 15.16 4.44
C VAL A 255 -2.30 15.95 3.21
N GLU A 256 -1.14 15.62 2.62
CA GLU A 256 -0.62 16.32 1.44
C GLU A 256 -1.52 16.17 0.21
N ARG A 257 -2.21 15.03 0.04
CA ARG A 257 -3.18 14.85 -1.05
C ARG A 257 -4.52 15.56 -0.81
N ILE A 258 -4.98 15.59 0.43
CA ILE A 258 -6.31 16.12 0.77
C ILE A 258 -6.26 17.63 0.97
N LEU A 259 -5.18 18.16 1.57
CA LEU A 259 -5.05 19.56 1.98
C LEU A 259 -5.28 20.55 0.82
N PRO A 260 -4.73 20.35 -0.40
CA PRO A 260 -4.97 21.26 -1.53
C PRO A 260 -6.44 21.35 -1.95
N LEU A 261 -7.20 20.29 -1.70
CA LEU A 261 -8.62 20.20 -2.06
C LEU A 261 -9.54 20.53 -0.88
N PHE A 262 -9.00 20.59 0.35
CA PHE A 262 -9.79 20.54 1.58
C PHE A 262 -10.86 21.64 1.70
N ALA A 263 -10.58 22.83 1.16
CA ALA A 263 -11.48 23.97 1.19
C ALA A 263 -12.63 23.88 0.16
N ASP A 264 -12.46 23.11 -0.91
CA ASP A 264 -13.42 23.03 -2.02
C ASP A 264 -14.59 22.09 -1.74
N TYR A 265 -14.47 21.25 -0.70
CA TYR A 265 -15.41 20.19 -0.40
C TYR A 265 -16.23 20.46 0.86
N GLY A 266 -17.54 20.23 0.77
CA GLY A 266 -18.47 20.37 1.87
C GLY A 266 -18.41 19.23 2.88
N ALA A 267 -17.88 18.06 2.50
CA ALA A 267 -17.56 16.97 3.43
C ALA A 267 -16.56 15.98 2.81
N ILE A 268 -15.98 15.15 3.68
CA ILE A 268 -15.09 14.05 3.29
C ILE A 268 -15.69 12.70 3.71
N ILE A 269 -15.64 11.72 2.83
CA ILE A 269 -15.99 10.34 3.12
C ILE A 269 -14.75 9.47 2.93
N PHE A 270 -14.15 9.04 4.02
CA PHE A 270 -13.09 8.03 3.97
C PHE A 270 -13.71 6.68 3.69
N THR A 271 -13.16 5.94 2.75
CA THR A 271 -13.68 4.63 2.37
C THR A 271 -12.64 3.52 2.44
N ALA A 272 -13.13 2.30 2.63
CA ALA A 272 -12.35 1.08 2.52
C ALA A 272 -13.19 -0.09 1.97
N VAL A 273 -12.54 -1.05 1.35
CA VAL A 273 -13.10 -2.29 0.86
C VAL A 273 -13.48 -3.20 2.05
N ARG A 274 -14.62 -3.87 1.97
CA ARG A 274 -15.01 -4.89 2.96
C ARG A 274 -14.05 -6.09 2.95
N PRO A 275 -13.77 -6.73 4.09
CA PRO A 275 -14.49 -6.63 5.36
C PRO A 275 -13.85 -5.68 6.39
N THR A 276 -13.17 -4.62 5.96
CA THR A 276 -12.52 -3.68 6.88
C THR A 276 -13.43 -3.23 8.02
N PRO A 277 -13.03 -3.43 9.29
CA PRO A 277 -13.75 -2.92 10.44
C PRO A 277 -13.83 -1.39 10.38
N VAL A 278 -15.05 -0.85 10.47
CA VAL A 278 -15.28 0.61 10.44
C VAL A 278 -14.51 1.28 11.57
N GLU A 279 -14.36 0.64 12.72
CA GLU A 279 -13.63 1.19 13.86
C GLU A 279 -12.14 1.41 13.56
N GLN A 280 -11.54 0.56 12.71
CA GLN A 280 -10.16 0.75 12.25
C GLN A 280 -10.09 1.91 11.26
N LEU A 281 -11.00 1.95 10.28
CA LEU A 281 -11.09 3.03 9.30
C LEU A 281 -11.31 4.39 10.00
N GLU A 282 -12.19 4.46 11.00
CA GLU A 282 -12.45 5.68 11.78
C GLU A 282 -11.24 6.16 12.57
N ARG A 283 -10.42 5.24 13.12
CA ARG A 283 -9.19 5.62 13.81
C ARG A 283 -8.18 6.26 12.86
N ALA A 284 -8.03 5.68 11.66
CA ALA A 284 -7.09 6.20 10.65
C ALA A 284 -7.58 7.56 10.12
N ALA A 285 -8.86 7.64 9.75
CA ALA A 285 -9.52 8.87 9.32
C ALA A 285 -9.40 9.99 10.38
N ARG A 286 -9.60 9.68 11.66
CA ARG A 286 -9.48 10.67 12.74
C ARG A 286 -8.08 11.27 12.82
N ARG A 287 -7.02 10.49 12.58
CA ARG A 287 -5.64 10.99 12.58
C ARG A 287 -5.38 11.92 11.41
N VAL A 288 -5.82 11.53 10.21
CA VAL A 288 -5.75 12.37 9.01
C VAL A 288 -6.52 13.68 9.22
N MET A 289 -7.75 13.62 9.72
CA MET A 289 -8.56 14.81 9.99
C MET A 289 -7.94 15.70 11.08
N HIS A 290 -7.39 15.11 12.14
CA HIS A 290 -6.72 15.89 13.18
C HIS A 290 -5.48 16.62 12.64
N ALA A 291 -4.70 15.97 11.76
CA ALA A 291 -3.59 16.62 11.08
C ALA A 291 -4.08 17.72 10.12
N LEU A 292 -5.12 17.46 9.32
CA LEU A 292 -5.74 18.47 8.44
C LEU A 292 -6.24 19.70 9.23
N TYR A 293 -6.89 19.50 10.38
CA TYR A 293 -7.38 20.59 11.22
C TYR A 293 -6.27 21.46 11.83
N ARG A 294 -5.04 20.97 11.93
CA ARG A 294 -3.88 21.79 12.32
C ARG A 294 -3.49 22.76 11.20
N HIS A 295 -3.70 22.39 9.94
CA HIS A 295 -3.38 23.21 8.78
C HIS A 295 -4.54 24.12 8.35
N SER A 296 -5.78 23.65 8.50
CA SER A 296 -6.98 24.41 8.19
C SER A 296 -8.02 24.23 9.31
N PRO A 297 -8.32 25.27 10.10
CA PRO A 297 -9.27 25.18 11.21
C PRO A 297 -10.73 25.06 10.75
N LEU A 298 -10.99 24.95 9.45
CA LEU A 298 -12.32 24.71 8.90
C LEU A 298 -12.85 23.36 9.40
N ALA A 299 -14.01 23.40 10.07
CA ALA A 299 -14.68 22.21 10.58
C ALA A 299 -15.39 21.44 9.46
N THR A 300 -14.62 20.83 8.56
CA THR A 300 -15.15 20.02 7.46
C THR A 300 -15.72 18.70 8.00
N PRO A 301 -17.04 18.45 7.86
CA PRO A 301 -17.63 17.22 8.36
C PRO A 301 -17.06 16.02 7.61
N TRP A 302 -16.91 14.90 8.31
CA TRP A 302 -16.41 13.67 7.71
C TRP A 302 -17.14 12.42 8.19
N ARG A 303 -17.09 11.37 7.38
CA ARG A 303 -17.64 10.03 7.68
C ARG A 303 -16.71 8.94 7.16
N CYS A 304 -16.92 7.74 7.68
CA CYS A 304 -16.30 6.52 7.18
C CYS A 304 -17.35 5.64 6.52
N ALA A 305 -17.01 5.07 5.36
CA ALA A 305 -17.86 4.19 4.61
C ALA A 305 -17.10 2.95 4.13
N VAL A 306 -17.75 1.80 4.15
CA VAL A 306 -17.25 0.57 3.52
C VAL A 306 -17.97 0.33 2.20
N HIS A 307 -17.27 -0.27 1.24
CA HIS A 307 -17.82 -0.71 -0.04
C HIS A 307 -17.47 -2.17 -0.32
N TYR A 308 -18.20 -2.82 -1.23
CA TYR A 308 -17.77 -4.14 -1.72
C TYR A 308 -16.71 -3.99 -2.80
N ALA A 309 -15.82 -4.97 -2.88
CA ALA A 309 -14.95 -5.17 -4.03
C ALA A 309 -15.69 -5.86 -5.19
N TRP A 310 -15.12 -5.78 -6.38
CA TRP A 310 -15.60 -6.49 -7.57
C TRP A 310 -15.66 -8.02 -7.38
N ASP A 311 -14.77 -8.57 -6.56
CA ASP A 311 -14.64 -10.00 -6.28
C ASP A 311 -15.60 -10.51 -5.17
N GLN A 312 -16.61 -9.70 -4.81
CA GLN A 312 -17.59 -10.00 -3.77
C GLN A 312 -18.98 -10.23 -4.38
N PRO A 313 -19.30 -11.45 -4.85
CA PRO A 313 -20.50 -11.72 -5.65
C PRO A 313 -21.80 -11.41 -4.89
N PHE A 314 -21.77 -11.56 -3.57
CA PHE A 314 -22.89 -11.27 -2.68
C PHE A 314 -22.83 -9.87 -2.04
N GLY A 315 -21.81 -9.06 -2.34
CA GLY A 315 -21.60 -7.76 -1.69
C GLY A 315 -22.80 -6.82 -1.81
N HIS A 316 -23.35 -6.68 -3.02
CA HIS A 316 -24.51 -5.83 -3.27
C HIS A 316 -25.81 -6.39 -2.64
N TRP A 317 -25.98 -7.72 -2.57
CA TRP A 317 -27.10 -8.36 -1.89
C TRP A 317 -27.05 -8.10 -0.39
N VAL A 318 -25.86 -8.23 0.21
CA VAL A 318 -25.61 -7.94 1.63
C VAL A 318 -25.94 -6.47 1.96
N ASP A 319 -25.66 -5.53 1.05
CA ASP A 319 -26.00 -4.12 1.25
C ASP A 319 -27.51 -3.85 1.13
N ARG A 320 -28.20 -4.54 0.21
CA ARG A 320 -29.64 -4.37 -0.03
C ARG A 320 -30.51 -5.04 1.02
N LEU A 321 -30.15 -6.23 1.48
CA LEU A 321 -30.98 -7.05 2.35
C LEU A 321 -31.13 -6.51 3.78
N ALA A 322 -30.59 -5.33 4.10
CA ALA A 322 -30.77 -4.61 5.37
C ALA A 322 -30.43 -5.35 6.68
N LEU A 323 -30.01 -6.61 6.60
CA LEU A 323 -29.87 -7.56 7.70
C LEU A 323 -28.54 -7.45 8.46
N MET A 324 -27.64 -6.52 8.08
CA MET A 324 -26.27 -6.51 8.59
C MET A 324 -25.82 -5.17 9.19
N ARG A 325 -24.97 -5.26 10.22
CA ARG A 325 -24.28 -4.17 10.96
C ARG A 325 -23.68 -3.08 10.05
N TRP A 326 -23.36 -3.42 8.81
CA TRP A 326 -22.67 -2.57 7.83
C TRP A 326 -23.58 -1.60 7.06
N ARG A 327 -24.91 -1.75 7.10
CA ARG A 327 -25.84 -0.90 6.32
C ARG A 327 -25.66 0.60 6.60
N ARG A 328 -25.37 0.95 7.86
CA ARG A 328 -25.15 2.34 8.31
C ARG A 328 -23.82 2.93 7.85
N HIS A 329 -22.97 2.12 7.26
CA HIS A 329 -21.64 2.48 6.84
C HIS A 329 -21.44 2.26 5.34
N THR A 330 -22.48 2.03 4.54
CA THR A 330 -22.31 2.00 3.08
C THR A 330 -22.07 3.41 2.54
N LEU A 331 -21.36 3.51 1.42
CA LEU A 331 -21.12 4.81 0.75
C LEU A 331 -22.44 5.55 0.49
N ALA A 332 -23.44 4.84 -0.02
CA ALA A 332 -24.79 5.37 -0.25
C ALA A 332 -25.43 5.95 1.02
N HIS A 333 -25.37 5.22 2.13
CA HIS A 333 -25.94 5.68 3.39
C HIS A 333 -25.22 6.91 3.93
N CYS A 334 -23.88 6.93 3.87
CA CYS A 334 -23.07 8.06 4.32
C CYS A 334 -23.35 9.33 3.52
N VAL A 335 -23.44 9.22 2.19
CA VAL A 335 -23.84 10.33 1.31
C VAL A 335 -25.24 10.83 1.69
N HIS A 336 -26.23 9.93 1.75
CA HIS A 336 -27.61 10.30 2.09
C HIS A 336 -27.73 10.97 3.46
N ARG A 337 -26.98 10.47 4.46
CA ARG A 337 -26.96 11.02 5.81
C ARG A 337 -26.34 12.42 5.87
N LEU A 338 -25.28 12.68 5.10
CA LEU A 338 -24.69 14.02 5.00
C LEU A 338 -25.65 15.00 4.33
N ARG A 339 -26.33 14.58 3.26
CA ARG A 339 -27.36 15.38 2.58
C ARG A 339 -28.53 15.72 3.51
N ARG A 340 -29.06 14.74 4.26
CA ARG A 340 -30.10 14.97 5.27
C ARG A 340 -29.70 15.93 6.38
N LYS A 341 -28.41 16.06 6.66
CA LYS A 341 -27.87 17.01 7.65
C LYS A 341 -27.64 18.42 7.07
N GLY A 342 -28.07 18.67 5.83
CA GLY A 342 -27.95 19.98 5.19
C GLY A 342 -26.56 20.24 4.59
N ILE A 343 -25.73 19.22 4.36
CA ILE A 343 -24.48 19.43 3.63
C ILE A 343 -24.79 19.53 2.13
N VAL A 344 -24.62 20.73 1.58
CA VAL A 344 -25.01 21.07 0.20
C VAL A 344 -23.80 21.08 -0.77
N GLY A 345 -22.57 21.23 -0.27
CA GLY A 345 -21.35 21.25 -1.10
C GLY A 345 -20.98 19.89 -1.73
N PRO A 346 -19.96 19.86 -2.61
CA PRO A 346 -19.45 18.62 -3.18
C PRO A 346 -18.84 17.72 -2.07
N LEU A 347 -18.89 16.41 -2.28
CA LEU A 347 -18.34 15.42 -1.33
C LEU A 347 -17.07 14.79 -1.91
N LEU A 348 -16.01 14.72 -1.11
CA LEU A 348 -14.76 14.05 -1.48
C LEU A 348 -14.75 12.64 -0.92
N VAL A 349 -14.55 11.63 -1.76
CA VAL A 349 -14.36 10.24 -1.36
C VAL A 349 -12.88 9.91 -1.36
N VAL A 350 -12.35 9.41 -0.25
CA VAL A 350 -10.92 9.10 -0.06
C VAL A 350 -10.75 7.61 0.25
N PRO A 351 -10.17 6.79 -0.65
CA PRO A 351 -9.95 5.36 -0.40
C PRO A 351 -8.73 5.15 0.51
N LEU A 352 -8.95 5.16 1.83
CA LEU A 352 -7.89 5.20 2.84
C LEU A 352 -7.17 3.84 3.02
N ASP A 353 -7.75 2.77 2.48
CA ASP A 353 -7.22 1.40 2.51
C ASP A 353 -6.25 1.07 1.39
N SER A 354 -6.13 1.95 0.38
CA SER A 354 -5.27 1.74 -0.77
C SER A 354 -4.26 2.88 -0.93
N MET A 355 -2.96 2.55 -0.90
CA MET A 355 -1.89 3.55 -1.09
C MET A 355 -1.71 3.95 -2.54
N MET A 356 -2.11 3.06 -3.45
CA MET A 356 -2.02 3.19 -4.90
C MET A 356 -3.39 2.95 -5.50
N GLU A 357 -3.57 3.24 -6.79
CA GLU A 357 -4.79 2.83 -7.48
C GLU A 357 -4.78 1.31 -7.64
N ASP A 358 -5.63 0.64 -6.88
CA ASP A 358 -5.95 -0.77 -7.13
C ASP A 358 -7.18 -0.90 -8.03
N PHE A 359 -7.51 -2.13 -8.40
CA PHE A 359 -8.64 -2.45 -9.25
C PHE A 359 -9.96 -1.86 -8.76
N ASP A 360 -10.22 -1.91 -7.45
CA ASP A 360 -11.47 -1.41 -6.89
C ASP A 360 -11.52 0.11 -6.87
N VAL A 361 -10.38 0.78 -6.67
CA VAL A 361 -10.31 2.24 -6.71
C VAL A 361 -10.58 2.80 -8.10
N HIS A 362 -10.13 2.16 -9.18
CA HIS A 362 -10.37 2.69 -10.54
C HIS A 362 -11.60 2.11 -11.24
N THR A 363 -12.17 0.98 -10.79
CA THR A 363 -13.37 0.39 -11.40
C THR A 363 -14.60 0.47 -10.48
N THR A 364 -14.53 -0.19 -9.32
CA THR A 364 -15.66 -0.38 -8.40
C THR A 364 -16.13 0.93 -7.78
N LEU A 365 -15.22 1.72 -7.20
CA LEU A 365 -15.56 2.97 -6.53
C LEU A 365 -16.17 4.00 -7.50
N PRO A 366 -15.61 4.24 -8.71
CA PRO A 366 -16.23 5.10 -9.70
C PRO A 366 -17.64 4.66 -10.09
N ALA A 367 -17.86 3.35 -10.30
CA ALA A 367 -19.18 2.81 -10.62
C ALA A 367 -20.18 3.05 -9.47
N LEU A 368 -19.75 2.83 -8.22
CA LEU A 368 -20.56 3.12 -7.04
C LEU A 368 -20.88 4.61 -6.90
N ILE A 369 -19.89 5.49 -7.11
CA ILE A 369 -20.07 6.94 -7.05
C ILE A 369 -21.01 7.42 -8.16
N ALA A 370 -20.89 6.88 -9.38
CA ALA A 370 -21.77 7.18 -10.49
C ALA A 370 -23.23 6.81 -10.18
N ALA A 371 -23.47 5.67 -9.53
CA ALA A 371 -24.81 5.25 -9.10
C ALA A 371 -25.42 6.15 -8.00
N LEU A 372 -24.61 6.93 -7.29
CA LEU A 372 -25.05 7.90 -6.27
C LEU A 372 -25.40 9.26 -6.83
N ARG A 373 -25.05 9.53 -8.10
CA ARG A 373 -25.48 10.75 -8.79
C ARG A 373 -26.96 10.62 -9.12
N VAL A 374 -27.80 11.34 -8.38
CA VAL A 374 -29.23 11.45 -8.68
C VAL A 374 -29.38 12.01 -10.11
N PRO A 375 -30.19 11.40 -10.99
CA PRO A 375 -30.43 11.98 -12.32
C PRO A 375 -30.99 13.40 -12.15
N PRO A 376 -30.56 14.36 -12.99
CA PRO A 376 -31.02 15.73 -12.87
C PRO A 376 -32.53 15.75 -13.08
N THR A 377 -33.28 16.02 -12.01
CA THR A 377 -34.67 16.43 -12.15
C THR A 377 -34.69 17.78 -12.85
N THR A 378 -35.60 17.93 -13.80
CA THR A 378 -35.64 18.90 -14.91
C THR A 378 -35.69 20.39 -14.54
N SER A 379 -35.38 20.78 -13.30
CA SER A 379 -35.55 22.17 -12.85
C SER A 379 -34.50 22.71 -11.87
N SER A 380 -33.36 22.05 -11.63
CA SER A 380 -32.26 22.77 -10.97
C SER A 380 -30.87 22.42 -11.49
N ARG A 381 -30.18 23.46 -12.01
CA ARG A 381 -28.72 23.51 -12.24
C ARG A 381 -27.99 23.55 -10.89
N SER A 382 -28.19 22.52 -10.08
CA SER A 382 -27.59 22.45 -8.76
C SER A 382 -26.34 21.59 -8.82
N SER A 383 -25.19 22.25 -8.85
CA SER A 383 -23.84 21.68 -8.61
C SER A 383 -23.69 20.98 -7.25
N ASN A 384 -24.78 20.83 -6.51
CA ASN A 384 -24.80 20.43 -5.11
C ASN A 384 -24.86 18.90 -4.92
N ASN A 385 -24.98 18.11 -6.00
CA ASN A 385 -25.02 16.64 -5.92
C ASN A 385 -23.72 15.96 -6.40
N VAL A 386 -22.61 16.70 -6.46
CA VAL A 386 -21.37 16.13 -6.96
C VAL A 386 -20.62 15.37 -5.87
N VAL A 387 -20.28 14.12 -6.18
CA VAL A 387 -19.40 13.26 -5.41
C VAL A 387 -18.17 12.99 -6.28
N HIS A 388 -17.01 13.35 -5.76
CA HIS A 388 -15.72 13.16 -6.42
C HIS A 388 -14.91 12.12 -5.68
N LEU A 389 -14.18 11.29 -6.44
CA LEU A 389 -13.16 10.40 -5.90
C LEU A 389 -11.84 11.15 -5.89
N LEU A 390 -11.11 11.11 -4.77
CA LEU A 390 -9.73 11.57 -4.73
C LEU A 390 -8.91 10.62 -5.62
N PRO A 391 -8.28 11.09 -6.71
CA PRO A 391 -7.39 10.25 -7.48
C PRO A 391 -6.25 9.77 -6.57
N THR A 392 -5.96 8.47 -6.56
CA THR A 392 -4.84 7.90 -5.78
C THR A 392 -3.64 7.59 -6.64
N ARG A 393 -3.67 7.94 -7.94
CA ARG A 393 -2.53 7.79 -8.82
C ARG A 393 -1.34 8.50 -8.18
N PRO A 394 -0.23 7.79 -7.93
CA PRO A 394 0.98 8.47 -7.55
C PRO A 394 1.37 9.39 -8.71
N LEU A 395 1.43 10.69 -8.45
CA LEU A 395 2.09 11.60 -9.39
C LEU A 395 3.56 11.15 -9.47
N ALA A 396 4.23 11.37 -10.60
CA ALA A 396 5.65 11.00 -10.76
C ALA A 396 6.58 11.61 -9.67
N GLU A 397 6.03 12.55 -8.89
CA GLU A 397 6.61 13.33 -7.80
C GLU A 397 6.06 12.98 -6.41
N ASP A 398 5.32 11.87 -6.21
CA ASP A 398 4.78 11.47 -4.90
C ASP A 398 5.88 10.95 -3.94
N ALA A 399 6.83 11.84 -3.64
CA ALA A 399 7.95 11.62 -2.71
C ALA A 399 7.45 11.27 -1.31
N ALA A 400 6.30 11.80 -0.91
CA ALA A 400 5.67 11.49 0.38
C ALA A 400 5.26 10.02 0.49
N LEU A 401 4.76 9.41 -0.59
CA LEU A 401 4.43 7.98 -0.61
C LEU A 401 5.71 7.15 -0.43
N VAL A 402 6.73 7.41 -1.25
CA VAL A 402 8.01 6.68 -1.20
C VAL A 402 8.67 6.84 0.17
N HIS A 403 8.71 8.07 0.71
CA HIS A 403 9.24 8.35 2.04
C HIS A 403 8.47 7.58 3.12
N SER A 404 7.14 7.57 3.05
CA SER A 404 6.30 6.85 4.03
C SER A 404 6.55 5.34 4.02
N LEU A 405 6.66 4.76 2.82
CA LEU A 405 6.96 3.35 2.65
C LEU A 405 8.38 3.03 3.14
N ALA A 406 9.37 3.86 2.78
CA ALA A 406 10.75 3.65 3.16
C ALA A 406 10.98 3.77 4.68
N GLU A 407 10.38 4.78 5.33
CA GLU A 407 10.44 4.90 6.80
C GLU A 407 9.72 3.75 7.50
N PHE A 408 8.63 3.22 6.93
CA PHE A 408 7.98 2.04 7.51
C PHE A 408 8.82 0.77 7.34
N VAL A 409 9.43 0.54 6.17
CA VAL A 409 10.38 -0.57 5.96
C VAL A 409 11.54 -0.46 6.96
N LYS A 410 12.13 0.73 7.11
CA LYS A 410 13.15 1.01 8.12
C LYS A 410 12.68 0.68 9.53
N PHE A 411 11.48 1.09 9.91
CA PHE A 411 10.91 0.76 11.20
C PHE A 411 10.80 -0.76 11.41
N VAL A 412 10.32 -1.50 10.41
CA VAL A 412 10.19 -2.96 10.45
C VAL A 412 11.57 -3.64 10.57
N MET A 413 12.53 -3.23 9.76
CA MET A 413 13.87 -3.83 9.71
C MET A 413 14.69 -3.56 10.98
N LEU A 414 14.53 -2.38 11.59
CA LEU A 414 15.19 -2.03 12.85
C LEU A 414 14.48 -2.62 14.09
N ASN A 415 13.26 -3.16 13.94
CA ASN A 415 12.48 -3.74 15.04
C ASN A 415 11.98 -5.17 14.70
N PRO A 416 12.84 -6.10 14.29
CA PRO A 416 12.41 -7.40 13.75
C PRO A 416 11.52 -8.17 14.74
N GLN A 417 11.81 -8.07 16.04
CA GLN A 417 11.05 -8.75 17.12
C GLN A 417 9.55 -8.41 17.15
N LYS A 418 9.13 -7.23 16.66
CA LYS A 418 7.72 -6.81 16.63
C LYS A 418 6.95 -7.35 15.42
N PHE A 419 7.67 -7.78 14.38
CA PHE A 419 7.12 -8.12 13.06
C PHE A 419 7.36 -9.58 12.66
N CYS A 420 7.76 -10.39 13.64
CA CYS A 420 7.84 -11.84 13.49
C CYS A 420 6.46 -12.47 13.66
N LEU A 421 6.16 -13.51 12.88
CA LEU A 421 4.94 -14.30 13.04
C LEU A 421 4.89 -14.92 14.45
N SER A 422 4.18 -14.29 15.38
CA SER A 422 3.65 -14.99 16.53
C SER A 422 2.71 -16.07 15.99
N THR A 423 3.02 -17.34 16.23
CA THR A 423 2.05 -18.42 16.00
C THR A 423 0.73 -18.02 16.65
N PRO A 424 -0.44 -18.18 15.98
CA PRO A 424 -1.70 -18.08 16.66
C PRO A 424 -1.73 -19.22 17.69
N THR A 425 -1.37 -18.91 18.93
CA THR A 425 -1.68 -19.76 20.06
C THR A 425 -3.18 -19.68 20.26
N ASP A 426 -3.79 -20.86 20.20
CA ASP A 426 -5.18 -21.18 20.48
C ASP A 426 -6.18 -20.87 19.36
N GLY A 427 -6.78 -21.96 18.88
CA GLY A 427 -7.97 -21.92 18.05
C GLY A 427 -9.14 -21.22 18.75
N PRO A 428 -10.29 -21.10 18.06
CA PRO A 428 -11.47 -20.52 18.68
C PRO A 428 -11.79 -21.32 19.95
N LYS A 429 -11.68 -20.67 21.12
CA LYS A 429 -12.48 -21.09 22.27
C LYS A 429 -13.91 -20.89 21.84
N ASN A 430 -14.64 -22.01 21.72
CA ASN A 430 -16.08 -21.99 21.53
C ASN A 430 -16.70 -21.21 22.70
N GLU A 431 -17.22 -20.02 22.41
CA GLU A 431 -18.33 -19.38 23.13
C GLU A 431 -19.30 -18.81 22.10
#